data_AF-A0A0M4JVR5-F1
#
_entry.id   AF-A0A0M4JVR5-F1
#
_cell.length_a   1.000
_cell.length_b   1.000
_cell.length_c   1.000
_cell.angle_alpha   90.00
_cell.angle_beta   90.00
_cell.angle_gamma   90.00
#
_symmetry.space_group_name_H-M   'P 1'
#
loop_
_entity.id
_entity.type
_entity.pdbx_description
1 polymer ?
#
loop_
_entity_poly.entity_id
_entity_poly.type
_entity_poly.pdbx_seq_one_letter_code
_entity_poly.pdbx_strand_id
1 'polypeptide(L)'
;RNEHREKEKMNKLTNIFASILFVLFSFAFYLTISFTPLTKDEQMERYNKMTENVEPFRKNLTECARQVKASMADVENFMKRIPQASLQGKCFVACILKRNSIIKNNKISKEHLLEANRA
;
A
#
# COMPACT_ATOMS: atom_id res chain seq x y z
N ARG A 1 -18.96 16.36 62.78
CA ARG A 1 -19.09 17.40 61.72
C ARG A 1 -18.08 17.20 60.58
N ASN A 2 -16.83 16.79 60.85
CA ASN A 2 -15.81 16.56 59.82
C ASN A 2 -16.08 15.30 58.96
N GLU A 3 -16.44 14.17 59.57
CA GLU A 3 -16.74 12.91 58.85
C GLU A 3 -17.90 13.02 57.85
N HIS A 4 -18.93 13.80 58.17
CA HIS A 4 -20.07 14.01 57.28
C HIS A 4 -19.68 14.83 56.04
N ARG A 5 -18.73 15.77 56.19
CA ARG A 5 -18.21 16.60 55.10
C ARG A 5 -17.25 15.82 54.20
N GLU A 6 -16.55 14.82 54.76
CA GLU A 6 -15.69 13.92 53.96
C GLU A 6 -16.50 12.91 53.14
N LYS A 7 -17.57 12.33 53.71
CA LYS A 7 -18.51 11.46 52.97
C LYS A 7 -19.17 12.17 51.79
N GLU A 8 -19.56 13.43 51.97
CA GLU A 8 -20.17 14.25 50.91
C GLU A 8 -19.18 14.56 49.76
N LYS A 9 -17.93 14.86 50.09
CA LYS A 9 -16.85 15.04 49.10
C LYS A 9 -16.56 13.75 48.34
N MET A 10 -16.50 12.61 49.03
CA MET A 10 -16.30 11.30 48.43
C MET A 10 -17.45 10.95 47.46
N ASN A 11 -18.71 11.16 47.84
CA ASN A 11 -19.85 10.91 46.96
C ASN A 11 -19.84 11.80 45.71
N LYS A 12 -19.44 13.07 45.85
CA LYS A 12 -19.33 14.01 44.72
C LYS A 12 -18.21 13.60 43.75
N LEU A 13 -17.07 13.15 44.28
CA LEU A 13 -15.97 12.59 43.49
C LEU A 13 -16.41 11.31 42.76
N THR A 14 -17.06 10.38 43.45
CA THR A 14 -17.56 9.14 42.84
C THR A 14 -18.56 9.41 41.72
N ASN A 15 -19.48 10.38 41.87
CA ASN A 15 -20.42 10.75 40.82
C ASN A 15 -19.74 11.39 39.60
N ILE A 16 -18.71 12.21 39.81
CA ILE A 16 -17.93 12.80 38.71
C ILE A 16 -17.19 11.70 37.94
N PHE A 17 -16.52 10.78 38.65
CA PHE A 17 -15.83 9.65 38.02
C PHE A 17 -16.79 8.76 37.25
N ALA A 18 -17.95 8.43 37.81
CA ALA A 18 -18.99 7.64 37.14
C ALA A 18 -19.47 8.33 35.86
N SER A 19 -19.66 9.65 35.89
CA SER A 19 -20.09 10.43 34.72
C SER A 19 -19.02 10.44 33.62
N ILE A 20 -17.74 10.60 33.98
CA ILE A 20 -16.63 10.56 33.02
C ILE A 20 -16.54 9.18 32.36
N LEU A 21 -16.64 8.10 33.15
CA LEU A 21 -16.64 6.73 32.65
C LEU A 21 -17.79 6.48 31.67
N PHE A 22 -18.99 6.96 31.99
CA PHE A 22 -20.17 6.84 31.13
C PHE A 22 -19.98 7.56 29.79
N VAL A 23 -19.41 8.78 29.80
CA VAL A 23 -19.13 9.54 28.58
C VAL A 23 -18.08 8.83 27.71
N LEU A 24 -17.01 8.33 28.32
CA LEU A 24 -15.96 7.59 27.60
C LEU A 24 -16.50 6.31 26.97
N PHE A 25 -17.34 5.56 27.69
CA PHE A 25 -17.99 4.36 27.16
C PHE A 25 -18.96 4.68 26.03
N SER A 26 -19.77 5.73 26.19
CA SER A 26 -20.73 6.16 25.15
C SER A 26 -20.01 6.63 23.89
N PHE A 27 -18.88 7.33 24.05
CA PHE A 27 -18.05 7.74 22.93
C PHE A 27 -17.40 6.55 22.21
N ALA A 28 -16.82 5.60 22.96
CA ALA A 28 -16.26 4.39 22.38
C ALA A 28 -17.32 3.57 21.62
N PHE A 29 -18.51 3.43 22.20
CA PHE A 29 -19.64 2.75 21.57
C PHE A 29 -20.11 3.46 20.29
N TYR A 30 -20.22 4.79 20.32
CA TYR A 30 -20.55 5.58 19.13
C TYR A 30 -19.53 5.37 18.00
N LEU A 31 -18.24 5.40 18.32
CA LEU A 31 -17.18 5.12 17.34
C LEU A 31 -17.33 3.72 16.73
N THR A 32 -17.69 2.70 17.52
CA THR A 32 -17.90 1.34 17.02
C THR A 32 -19.10 1.21 16.09
N ILE A 33 -20.21 1.91 16.36
CA ILE A 33 -21.42 1.88 15.51
C ILE A 33 -21.22 2.70 14.23
N SER A 34 -20.48 3.81 14.32
CA SER A 34 -20.20 4.67 13.16
C SER A 34 -19.27 4.04 12.11
N PHE A 35 -18.69 2.87 12.42
CA PHE A 35 -17.83 2.15 11.50
C PHE A 35 -18.68 1.47 10.41
N THR A 36 -18.95 2.19 9.32
CA THR A 36 -19.54 1.61 8.11
C THR A 36 -18.49 0.74 7.40
N PRO A 37 -18.64 -0.60 7.35
CA PRO A 37 -17.71 -1.43 6.60
C PRO A 37 -17.80 -1.08 5.11
N LEU A 38 -16.63 -1.02 4.44
CA LEU A 38 -16.56 -0.77 3.01
C LEU A 38 -17.44 -1.80 2.28
N THR A 39 -18.35 -1.33 1.43
CA THR A 39 -19.29 -2.22 0.74
C THR A 39 -18.53 -3.15 -0.21
N LYS A 40 -19.12 -4.33 -0.53
CA LYS A 40 -18.48 -5.30 -1.43
C LYS A 40 -18.15 -4.67 -2.79
N ASP A 41 -18.98 -3.76 -3.26
CA ASP A 41 -18.81 -3.08 -4.55
C ASP A 41 -17.64 -2.10 -4.50
N GLU A 42 -17.53 -1.29 -3.44
CA GLU A 42 -16.38 -0.39 -3.22
C GLU A 42 -15.06 -1.16 -2.99
N GLN A 43 -15.14 -2.32 -2.33
CA GLN A 43 -14.00 -3.23 -2.17
C GLN A 43 -13.53 -3.76 -3.52
N MET A 44 -14.46 -4.23 -4.37
CA MET A 44 -14.14 -4.70 -5.72
C MET A 44 -13.61 -3.57 -6.61
N GLU A 45 -14.17 -2.36 -6.52
CA GLU A 45 -13.68 -1.22 -7.29
C GLU A 45 -12.24 -0.88 -6.93
N ARG A 46 -11.90 -0.80 -5.62
CA ARG A 46 -10.51 -0.59 -5.19
C ARG A 46 -9.59 -1.71 -5.66
N TYR A 47 -10.03 -2.95 -5.56
CA TYR A 47 -9.25 -4.11 -5.99
C TYR A 47 -8.98 -4.07 -7.50
N ASN A 48 -10.00 -3.80 -8.30
CA ASN A 48 -9.89 -3.70 -9.76
C ASN A 48 -8.96 -2.54 -10.16
N LYS A 49 -9.12 -1.37 -9.54
CA LYS A 49 -8.25 -0.21 -9.78
C LYS A 49 -6.79 -0.47 -9.44
N MET A 50 -6.51 -1.23 -8.37
CA MET A 50 -5.15 -1.65 -8.02
C MET A 50 -4.61 -2.68 -9.00
N THR A 51 -5.45 -3.60 -9.48
CA THR A 51 -5.05 -4.71 -10.37
C THR A 51 -4.77 -4.21 -11.78
N GLU A 52 -5.61 -3.34 -12.34
CA GLU A 52 -5.54 -2.87 -13.74
C GLU A 52 -4.21 -2.17 -14.06
N ASN A 53 -3.70 -1.37 -13.13
CA ASN A 53 -2.45 -0.62 -13.34
C ASN A 53 -1.19 -1.47 -13.16
N VAL A 54 -1.28 -2.58 -12.41
CA VAL A 54 -0.09 -3.32 -11.93
C VAL A 54 0.06 -4.67 -12.66
N GLU A 55 -1.03 -5.28 -13.10
CA GLU A 55 -0.99 -6.55 -13.83
C GLU A 55 -0.17 -6.53 -15.12
N PRO A 56 -0.33 -5.53 -16.01
CA PRO A 56 0.46 -5.47 -17.24
C PRO A 56 1.96 -5.46 -16.97
N PHE A 57 2.38 -4.74 -15.91
CA PHE A 57 3.76 -4.69 -15.47
C PHE A 57 4.23 -6.06 -14.91
N ARG A 58 3.45 -6.67 -14.00
CA ARG A 58 3.80 -7.98 -13.41
C ARG A 58 3.88 -9.09 -14.45
N LYS A 59 2.98 -9.10 -15.43
CA LYS A 59 2.98 -10.06 -16.53
C LYS A 59 4.26 -9.92 -17.36
N ASN A 60 4.59 -8.70 -17.78
CA ASN A 60 5.80 -8.43 -18.55
C ASN A 60 7.07 -8.82 -17.79
N LEU A 61 7.12 -8.54 -16.48
CA LEU A 61 8.23 -8.87 -15.62
C LEU A 61 8.43 -10.40 -15.52
N THR A 62 7.36 -11.13 -15.24
CA THR A 62 7.41 -12.60 -15.12
C THR A 62 7.75 -13.27 -16.45
N GLU A 63 7.17 -12.80 -17.56
CA GLU A 63 7.45 -13.35 -18.89
C GLU A 63 8.90 -13.07 -19.33
N CYS A 64 9.43 -11.87 -19.08
CA CYS A 64 10.82 -11.56 -19.38
C CYS A 64 11.81 -12.37 -18.55
N ALA A 65 11.53 -12.54 -17.25
CA ALA A 65 12.38 -13.34 -16.36
C ALA A 65 12.46 -14.78 -16.86
N ARG A 66 11.30 -15.35 -17.25
CA ARG A 66 11.21 -16.70 -17.84
C ARG A 66 11.94 -16.79 -19.19
N GLN A 67 11.76 -15.81 -20.07
CA GLN A 67 12.30 -15.83 -21.43
C GLN A 67 13.83 -15.85 -21.46
N VAL A 68 14.47 -15.06 -20.59
CA VAL A 68 15.93 -14.93 -20.54
C VAL A 68 16.57 -15.79 -19.45
N LYS A 69 15.76 -16.57 -18.73
CA LYS A 69 16.17 -17.39 -17.57
C LYS A 69 16.91 -16.56 -16.52
N ALA A 70 16.36 -15.37 -16.21
CA ALA A 70 16.91 -14.49 -15.18
C ALA A 70 16.80 -15.14 -13.80
N SER A 71 17.80 -14.91 -12.95
CA SER A 71 17.72 -15.33 -11.55
C SER A 71 16.76 -14.43 -10.77
N MET A 72 16.30 -14.90 -9.61
CA MET A 72 15.50 -14.04 -8.72
C MET A 72 16.30 -12.84 -8.20
N ALA A 73 17.63 -12.98 -8.08
CA ALA A 73 18.51 -11.86 -7.73
C ALA A 73 18.51 -10.77 -8.81
N ASP A 74 18.49 -11.13 -10.10
CA ASP A 74 18.40 -10.16 -11.19
C ASP A 74 17.05 -9.41 -11.16
N VAL A 75 15.96 -10.13 -10.87
CA VAL A 75 14.63 -9.57 -10.70
C VAL A 75 14.58 -8.59 -9.53
N GLU A 76 15.13 -9.00 -8.38
CA GLU A 76 15.20 -8.15 -7.18
C GLU A 76 16.03 -6.90 -7.43
N ASN A 77 17.20 -7.05 -8.06
CA ASN A 77 18.05 -5.92 -8.44
C ASN A 77 17.31 -4.95 -9.36
N PHE A 78 16.52 -5.46 -10.31
CA PHE A 78 15.71 -4.60 -11.19
C PHE A 78 14.67 -3.81 -10.40
N MET A 79 13.93 -4.46 -9.49
CA MET A 79 12.93 -3.80 -8.64
C MET A 79 13.56 -2.74 -7.72
N LYS A 80 14.78 -2.99 -7.24
CA LYS A 80 15.58 -2.05 -6.44
C LYS A 80 16.31 -0.99 -7.27
N ARG A 81 16.15 -0.99 -8.61
CA ARG A 81 16.86 -0.10 -9.54
C ARG A 81 18.39 -0.23 -9.48
N ILE A 82 18.88 -1.40 -9.10
CA ILE A 82 20.30 -1.75 -9.05
C ILE A 82 20.74 -2.22 -10.45
N PRO A 83 21.86 -1.71 -11.00
CA PRO A 83 22.40 -2.17 -12.27
C PRO A 83 22.71 -3.67 -12.27
N GLN A 84 22.44 -4.32 -13.40
CA GLN A 84 22.61 -5.76 -13.54
C GLN A 84 24.06 -6.11 -13.91
N ALA A 85 24.70 -6.94 -13.09
CA ALA A 85 26.05 -7.43 -13.36
C ALA A 85 26.06 -8.59 -14.37
N SER A 86 25.08 -9.50 -14.26
CA SER A 86 24.98 -10.72 -15.07
C SER A 86 24.54 -10.43 -16.51
N LEU A 87 24.89 -11.32 -17.44
CA LEU A 87 24.43 -11.23 -18.83
C LEU A 87 22.90 -11.41 -18.91
N GLN A 88 22.37 -12.37 -18.15
CA GLN A 88 20.94 -12.69 -18.07
C GLN A 88 20.14 -11.51 -17.52
N GLY A 89 20.64 -10.86 -16.47
CA GLY A 89 20.04 -9.66 -15.90
C GLY A 89 20.02 -8.48 -16.89
N LYS A 90 21.08 -8.29 -17.68
CA LYS A 90 21.09 -7.28 -18.76
C LYS A 90 20.06 -7.60 -19.84
N CYS A 91 19.97 -8.86 -20.26
CA CYS A 91 18.94 -9.32 -21.22
C CYS A 91 17.52 -9.17 -20.65
N PHE A 92 17.33 -9.39 -19.35
CA PHE A 92 16.07 -9.19 -18.64
C PHE A 92 15.61 -7.74 -18.69
N VAL A 93 16.49 -6.80 -18.34
CA VAL A 93 16.20 -5.36 -18.44
C VAL A 93 15.85 -4.97 -19.87
N ALA A 94 16.64 -5.42 -20.85
CA ALA A 94 16.38 -5.14 -22.26
C ALA A 94 15.01 -5.68 -22.72
N CYS A 95 14.61 -6.88 -22.25
CA CYS A 95 13.29 -7.44 -22.53
C CYS A 95 12.17 -6.55 -22.00
N ILE A 96 12.29 -6.07 -20.74
CA ILE A 96 11.28 -5.18 -20.14
C ILE A 96 11.20 -3.86 -20.92
N LEU A 97 12.33 -3.25 -21.25
CA LEU A 97 12.37 -1.99 -21.99
C LEU A 97 11.80 -2.14 -23.41
N LYS A 98 12.01 -3.28 -24.07
CA LYS A 98 11.42 -3.57 -25.39
C LYS A 98 9.90 -3.73 -25.31
N ARG A 99 9.39 -4.42 -24.28
CA ARG A 99 7.94 -4.62 -24.08
C ARG A 99 7.20 -3.33 -23.75
N ASN A 100 7.86 -2.39 -23.08
CA ASN A 100 7.32 -1.06 -22.79
C ASN A 100 7.60 -0.04 -23.91
N SER A 101 8.00 -0.48 -25.11
CA SER A 101 8.25 0.41 -26.25
C SER A 101 9.37 1.44 -26.05
N ILE A 102 10.18 1.32 -25.00
CA ILE A 102 11.32 2.20 -24.70
C ILE A 102 12.49 1.87 -25.64
N ILE A 103 12.69 0.60 -25.99
CA ILE A 103 13.65 0.18 -27.02
C ILE A 103 12.90 -0.24 -28.28
N LYS A 104 13.13 0.45 -29.40
CA LYS A 104 12.60 0.14 -30.73
C LYS A 104 13.74 0.17 -31.74
N ASN A 105 13.83 -0.83 -32.62
CA ASN A 105 14.87 -0.91 -33.66
C ASN A 105 16.30 -0.72 -33.11
N ASN A 106 16.61 -1.33 -31.95
CA ASN A 106 17.89 -1.21 -31.24
C ASN A 106 18.26 0.22 -30.81
N LYS A 107 17.29 1.14 -30.79
CA LYS A 107 17.44 2.52 -30.31
C LYS A 107 16.48 2.79 -29.16
N ILE A 108 16.87 3.70 -28.28
CA ILE A 108 16.01 4.18 -27.20
C ILE A 108 15.08 5.24 -27.78
N SER A 109 13.76 5.09 -27.58
CA SER A 109 12.79 6.16 -27.84
C SER A 109 12.82 7.14 -26.69
N LYS A 110 13.20 8.39 -27.00
CA LYS A 110 13.28 9.47 -26.03
C LYS A 110 11.90 9.82 -25.47
N GLU A 111 10.89 9.76 -26.32
CA GLU A 111 9.50 10.09 -26.01
C GLU A 111 8.95 9.13 -24.96
N HIS A 112 9.01 7.82 -25.23
CA HIS A 112 8.54 6.80 -24.30
C HIS A 112 9.40 6.69 -23.04
N LEU A 113 10.71 6.94 -23.14
CA LEU A 113 11.58 6.98 -21.96
C LEU A 113 11.21 8.14 -21.03
N LEU A 114 10.98 9.34 -21.60
CA LEU A 114 10.57 10.50 -20.80
C LEU A 114 9.19 10.30 -20.21
N GLU A 115 8.24 9.76 -20.97
CA GLU A 115 6.90 9.41 -20.49
C GLU A 115 6.96 8.46 -19.28
N ALA A 116 7.78 7.40 -19.36
CA ALA A 116 7.94 6.45 -18.26
C ALA A 116 8.62 7.04 -17.00
N ASN A 117 9.37 8.14 -17.14
CA ASN A 117 10.07 8.81 -16.04
C ASN A 117 9.33 10.05 -15.50
N ARG A 118 8.14 10.38 -16.01
CA ARG A 118 7.31 11.49 -15.49
C ARG A 118 6.60 11.19 -14.16
N ALA A 119 6.79 9.98 -13.63
CA ALA A 119 6.20 9.51 -12.37
C ALA A 119 6.83 10.15 -11.13
#